data_AF-A0A399YYP9-F1
#
_entry.id   AF-A0A399YYP9-F1
#
_cell.length_a   1.000
_cell.length_b   1.000
_cell.length_c   1.000
_cell.angle_alpha   90.00
_cell.angle_beta   90.00
_cell.angle_gamma   90.00
#
_symmetry.space_group_name_H-M   'P 1'
#
loop_
_entity.id
_entity.type
_entity.pdbx_description
1 polymer ?
#
loop_
_entity_poly.entity_id
_entity_poly.type
_entity_poly.pdbx_seq_one_letter_code
_entity_poly.pdbx_strand_id
1 'polypeptide(L)'
;MTIIDSFGKDYLRLVLEIHAHHIDGYVDAYYGPPEIKHEVESNGPEKPAALLSRVVDLQTRIPTADPARHAYLSATLRAIECTIRMLNDEDIDYLDEVSRLYDIQPQLVDESRFEAAHRALDQVLPTNPADKSLEARLQSWQKTFEIQTEQALPLLELARSETRTRTSNLVTLPPGESVEVKLVKGQPWSAYNWYLGRGRSLIEFNTDMPLHADRLLDTFAHEGYPGHHTEAILKEQILYEAKGYTEQSAMLLHSPAAVIAEGIAVCALEMIFPDDSHLDWNAGVMFPAAGISFPTEAVDQMRQIRKAAKDLRYVNGNGAILYHTGQLNQEKTIDYFRSYGLMTAERAAKSFGFISYPLYRSYIFTYTAGHDLIRGTADPAATFRELLTGQILPSQLVANNQQD
;
A
#
# COMPACT_ATOMS: atom_id res chain seq x y z
N MET A 1 6.40 14.47 -27.30
CA MET A 1 7.64 14.32 -26.53
C MET A 1 7.60 15.37 -25.44
N THR A 2 7.40 14.95 -24.19
CA THR A 2 7.48 15.82 -23.03
C THR A 2 8.89 16.41 -22.97
N ILE A 3 9.01 17.74 -22.90
CA ILE A 3 10.32 18.39 -22.73
C ILE A 3 10.74 18.11 -21.29
N ILE A 4 11.81 17.35 -21.12
CA ILE A 4 12.34 17.01 -19.80
C ILE A 4 13.24 18.14 -19.34
N ASP A 5 12.88 18.74 -18.21
CA ASP A 5 13.71 19.75 -17.58
C ASP A 5 15.01 19.10 -17.02
N SER A 6 16.08 19.90 -16.89
CA SER A 6 17.38 19.38 -16.44
C SER A 6 17.32 18.77 -15.04
N PHE A 7 16.49 19.34 -14.16
CA PHE A 7 16.28 18.84 -12.81
C PHE A 7 15.70 17.42 -12.84
N GLY A 8 14.64 17.19 -13.63
CA GLY A 8 13.96 15.92 -13.79
C GLY A 8 14.88 14.85 -14.36
N LYS A 9 15.75 15.21 -15.31
CA LYS A 9 16.75 14.28 -15.85
C LYS A 9 17.74 13.81 -14.77
N ASP A 10 18.27 14.73 -13.98
CA ASP A 10 19.24 14.41 -12.94
C ASP A 10 18.60 13.68 -11.74
N TYR A 11 17.35 14.01 -11.42
CA TYR A 11 16.52 13.30 -10.45
C TYR A 11 16.28 11.85 -10.90
N LEU A 12 15.84 11.61 -12.14
CA LEU A 12 15.60 10.26 -12.64
C LEU A 12 16.87 9.42 -12.61
N ARG A 13 18.01 9.98 -13.04
CA ARG A 13 19.30 9.31 -12.95
C ARG A 13 19.65 8.92 -11.52
N LEU A 14 19.34 9.76 -10.53
CA LEU A 14 19.65 9.47 -9.13
C LEU A 14 18.82 8.29 -8.62
N VAL A 15 17.50 8.31 -8.82
CA VAL A 15 16.62 7.25 -8.29
C VAL A 15 16.80 5.92 -9.04
N LEU A 16 17.10 5.98 -10.35
CA LEU A 16 17.43 4.80 -11.14
C LEU A 16 18.79 4.22 -10.76
N GLU A 17 19.76 5.04 -10.37
CA GLU A 17 21.06 4.55 -9.87
C GLU A 17 20.88 3.76 -8.57
N ILE A 18 20.06 4.30 -7.63
CA ILE A 18 19.69 3.58 -6.41
C ILE A 18 19.02 2.25 -6.74
N HIS A 19 18.05 2.26 -7.65
CA HIS A 19 17.31 1.05 -8.03
C HIS A 19 18.19 -0.01 -8.73
N ALA A 20 18.96 0.38 -9.73
CA ALA A 20 19.71 -0.55 -10.57
C ALA A 20 20.91 -1.17 -9.84
N HIS A 21 21.55 -0.41 -8.93
CA HIS A 21 22.87 -0.76 -8.41
C HIS A 21 22.95 -0.93 -6.90
N HIS A 22 21.93 -0.50 -6.14
CA HIS A 22 21.97 -0.53 -4.67
C HIS A 22 20.79 -1.25 -4.01
N ILE A 23 19.58 -1.02 -4.49
CA ILE A 23 18.35 -1.52 -3.87
C ILE A 23 17.37 -1.97 -4.97
N ASP A 24 17.37 -3.28 -5.25
CA ASP A 24 16.37 -3.87 -6.14
C ASP A 24 14.95 -3.58 -5.62
N GLY A 25 14.05 -3.20 -6.51
CA GLY A 25 12.69 -2.77 -6.17
C GLY A 25 12.53 -1.35 -5.60
N TYR A 26 13.59 -0.55 -5.45
CA TYR A 26 13.47 0.83 -4.93
C TYR A 26 12.51 1.72 -5.73
N VAL A 27 12.59 1.63 -7.07
CA VAL A 27 11.62 2.20 -8.00
C VAL A 27 10.59 1.11 -8.30
N ASP A 28 9.37 1.32 -7.81
CA ASP A 28 8.23 0.41 -7.91
C ASP A 28 7.72 0.32 -9.36
N ALA A 29 7.59 1.48 -10.01
CA ALA A 29 7.23 1.60 -11.41
C ALA A 29 8.04 2.71 -12.10
N TYR A 30 8.48 2.44 -13.33
CA TYR A 30 9.15 3.42 -14.18
C TYR A 30 8.57 3.41 -15.60
N TYR A 31 8.06 4.57 -16.02
CA TYR A 31 7.49 4.80 -17.35
C TYR A 31 8.03 6.09 -18.00
N GLY A 32 9.17 6.56 -17.49
CA GLY A 32 9.93 7.67 -18.06
C GLY A 32 10.71 7.25 -19.32
N PRO A 33 11.62 8.12 -19.82
CA PRO A 33 12.42 7.82 -21.00
C PRO A 33 13.29 6.57 -20.83
N PRO A 34 13.20 5.58 -21.73
CA PRO A 34 13.98 4.35 -21.59
C PRO A 34 15.49 4.59 -21.70
N GLU A 35 15.90 5.60 -22.45
CA GLU A 35 17.29 6.01 -22.67
C GLU A 35 17.99 6.45 -21.39
N ILE A 36 17.29 7.06 -20.42
CA ILE A 36 17.88 7.40 -19.11
C ILE A 36 18.12 6.13 -18.29
N LYS A 37 17.15 5.21 -18.28
CA LYS A 37 17.27 3.92 -17.61
C LYS A 37 18.42 3.11 -18.20
N HIS A 38 18.49 3.01 -19.51
CA HIS A 38 19.56 2.31 -20.22
C HIS A 38 20.94 2.94 -19.97
N GLU A 39 21.03 4.28 -19.94
CA GLU A 39 22.27 4.99 -19.58
C GLU A 39 22.76 4.57 -18.19
N VAL A 40 21.89 4.60 -17.18
CA VAL A 40 22.23 4.26 -15.78
C VAL A 40 22.60 2.78 -15.63
N GLU A 41 21.82 1.87 -16.21
CA GLU A 41 22.08 0.42 -16.15
C GLU A 41 23.39 0.03 -16.85
N SER A 42 23.78 0.78 -17.89
CA SER A 42 25.04 0.54 -18.61
C SER A 42 26.26 1.11 -17.89
N ASN A 43 26.06 2.05 -16.96
CA ASN A 43 27.12 2.58 -16.12
C ASN A 43 27.44 1.61 -14.98
N GLY A 44 28.67 1.67 -14.46
CA GLY A 44 29.02 0.95 -13.23
C GLY A 44 28.46 1.65 -11.99
N PRO A 45 28.30 0.92 -10.87
CA PRO A 45 27.71 1.46 -9.64
C PRO A 45 28.51 2.65 -9.11
N GLU A 46 27.82 3.73 -8.78
CA GLU A 46 28.37 4.85 -8.03
C GLU A 46 28.58 4.46 -6.55
N LYS A 47 29.42 5.22 -5.83
CA LYS A 47 29.53 5.06 -4.37
C LYS A 47 28.36 5.80 -3.71
N PRO A 48 27.70 5.25 -2.68
CA PRO A 48 26.60 5.94 -1.99
C PRO A 48 26.98 7.35 -1.49
N ALA A 49 28.22 7.58 -1.04
CA ALA A 49 28.70 8.93 -0.68
C ALA A 49 28.67 9.96 -1.84
N ALA A 50 28.86 9.53 -3.09
CA ALA A 50 28.71 10.40 -4.26
C ALA A 50 27.24 10.74 -4.51
N LEU A 51 26.32 9.79 -4.28
CA LEU A 51 24.88 10.01 -4.39
C LEU A 51 24.37 11.07 -3.40
N LEU A 52 24.91 11.12 -2.17
CA LEU A 52 24.59 12.19 -1.21
C LEU A 52 24.93 13.58 -1.77
N SER A 53 26.07 13.72 -2.44
CA SER A 53 26.45 15.00 -3.04
C SER A 53 25.48 15.42 -4.15
N ARG A 54 24.97 14.45 -4.94
CA ARG A 54 23.94 14.69 -5.96
C ARG A 54 22.59 15.10 -5.34
N VAL A 55 22.21 14.49 -4.22
CA VAL A 55 21.00 14.90 -3.47
C VAL A 55 21.12 16.35 -3.01
N VAL A 56 22.24 16.71 -2.38
CA VAL A 56 22.46 18.08 -1.89
C VAL A 56 22.40 19.09 -3.04
N ASP A 57 23.03 18.80 -4.17
CA ASP A 57 22.95 19.67 -5.35
C ASP A 57 21.50 19.80 -5.87
N LEU A 58 20.75 18.70 -5.99
CA LEU A 58 19.33 18.73 -6.37
C LEU A 58 18.48 19.56 -5.40
N GLN A 59 18.72 19.43 -4.09
CA GLN A 59 18.00 20.19 -3.06
C GLN A 59 18.17 21.72 -3.24
N THR A 60 19.33 22.19 -3.72
CA THR A 60 19.56 23.63 -3.96
C THR A 60 18.84 24.20 -5.19
N ARG A 61 18.33 23.33 -6.08
CA ARG A 61 17.79 23.70 -7.39
C ARG A 61 16.38 23.14 -7.63
N ILE A 62 15.67 22.76 -6.56
CA ILE A 62 14.28 22.32 -6.64
C ILE A 62 13.45 23.42 -7.33
N PRO A 63 12.64 23.09 -8.36
CA PRO A 63 11.76 24.06 -9.01
C PRO A 63 10.85 24.77 -7.99
N THR A 64 10.73 26.09 -8.10
CA THR A 64 9.96 26.93 -7.16
C THR A 64 8.68 27.51 -7.75
N ALA A 65 8.40 27.25 -9.03
CA ALA A 65 7.27 27.83 -9.75
C ALA A 65 5.90 27.29 -9.26
N ASP A 66 5.83 26.02 -8.89
CA ASP A 66 4.65 25.40 -8.28
C ASP A 66 5.01 25.04 -6.81
N PRO A 67 4.41 25.71 -5.81
CA PRO A 67 4.67 25.42 -4.40
C PRO A 67 4.38 23.98 -3.98
N ALA A 68 3.38 23.32 -4.58
CA ALA A 68 3.06 21.92 -4.28
C ALA A 68 4.16 21.00 -4.80
N ARG A 69 4.62 21.22 -6.04
CA ARG A 69 5.77 20.48 -6.61
C ARG A 69 7.03 20.70 -5.78
N HIS A 70 7.28 21.93 -5.34
CA HIS A 70 8.43 22.26 -4.50
C HIS A 70 8.40 21.52 -3.17
N ALA A 71 7.27 21.53 -2.47
CA ALA A 71 7.09 20.82 -1.20
C ALA A 71 7.26 19.31 -1.38
N TYR A 72 6.61 18.74 -2.40
CA TYR A 72 6.73 17.33 -2.76
C TYR A 72 8.18 16.91 -2.99
N LEU A 73 8.90 17.61 -3.87
CA LEU A 73 10.29 17.30 -4.19
C LEU A 73 11.21 17.47 -2.99
N SER A 74 10.96 18.46 -2.13
CA SER A 74 11.74 18.67 -0.91
C SER A 74 11.62 17.47 0.04
N ALA A 75 10.39 16.99 0.27
CA ALA A 75 10.15 15.85 1.13
C ALA A 75 10.66 14.53 0.51
N THR A 76 10.50 14.35 -0.80
CA THR A 76 11.02 13.19 -1.53
C THR A 76 12.55 13.14 -1.53
N LEU A 77 13.24 14.27 -1.74
CA LEU A 77 14.70 14.32 -1.66
C LEU A 77 15.22 14.08 -0.23
N ARG A 78 14.47 14.47 0.81
CA ARG A 78 14.78 14.09 2.20
C ARG A 78 14.69 12.57 2.41
N ALA A 79 13.69 11.91 1.82
CA ALA A 79 13.55 10.46 1.89
C ALA A 79 14.66 9.73 1.11
N ILE A 80 15.02 10.23 -0.07
CA ILE A 80 16.15 9.73 -0.87
C ILE A 80 17.46 9.90 -0.08
N GLU A 81 17.70 11.06 0.55
CA GLU A 81 18.86 11.30 1.41
C GLU A 81 18.95 10.25 2.53
N CYS A 82 17.84 10.02 3.25
CA CYS A 82 17.78 9.03 4.32
C CYS A 82 18.12 7.63 3.82
N THR A 83 17.58 7.22 2.67
CA THR A 83 17.89 5.93 2.05
C THR A 83 19.40 5.81 1.75
N ILE A 84 20.01 6.85 1.18
CA ILE A 84 21.43 6.82 0.84
C ILE A 84 22.31 6.82 2.09
N ARG A 85 21.91 7.48 3.18
CA ARG A 85 22.60 7.39 4.48
C ARG A 85 22.56 5.96 5.03
N MET A 86 21.42 5.29 4.94
CA MET A 86 21.30 3.86 5.30
C MET A 86 22.22 2.98 4.44
N LEU A 87 22.35 3.28 3.14
CA LEU A 87 23.31 2.60 2.24
C LEU A 87 24.78 2.89 2.57
N ASN A 88 25.08 3.94 3.34
CA ASN A 88 26.41 4.24 3.87
C ASN A 88 26.61 3.67 5.29
N ASP A 89 25.74 2.76 5.74
CA ASP A 89 25.78 2.16 7.09
C ASP A 89 25.72 3.21 8.22
N GLU A 90 25.11 4.38 7.97
CA GLU A 90 24.84 5.34 9.04
C GLU A 90 23.78 4.79 10.00
N ASP A 91 24.04 4.90 11.30
CA ASP A 91 23.09 4.51 12.35
C ASP A 91 22.02 5.61 12.50
N ILE A 92 20.79 5.28 12.11
CA ILE A 92 19.63 6.16 12.17
C ILE A 92 18.62 5.52 13.12
N ASP A 93 18.11 6.27 14.09
CA ASP A 93 17.03 5.80 14.94
C ASP A 93 15.84 5.35 14.07
N TYR A 94 15.25 4.20 14.39
CA TYR A 94 14.24 3.58 13.54
C TYR A 94 12.99 4.46 13.34
N LEU A 95 12.58 5.24 14.35
CA LEU A 95 11.43 6.14 14.18
C LEU A 95 11.81 7.39 13.40
N ASP A 96 13.05 7.88 13.53
CA ASP A 96 13.60 8.94 12.67
C ASP A 96 13.72 8.48 11.21
N GLU A 97 14.11 7.22 10.96
CA GLU A 97 14.12 6.59 9.64
C GLU A 97 12.71 6.67 9.04
N VAL A 98 11.70 6.13 9.72
CA VAL A 98 10.31 6.17 9.24
C VAL A 98 9.85 7.60 8.97
N SER A 99 10.17 8.54 9.87
CA SER A 99 9.76 9.93 9.70
C SER A 99 10.38 10.61 8.49
N ARG A 100 11.67 10.36 8.23
CA ARG A 100 12.37 10.92 7.07
C ARG A 100 11.92 10.32 5.75
N LEU A 101 11.69 9.00 5.74
CA LEU A 101 11.25 8.28 4.54
C LEU A 101 9.80 8.63 4.16
N TYR A 102 8.92 8.72 5.15
CA TYR A 102 7.47 8.67 4.92
C TYR A 102 6.69 9.90 5.38
N ASP A 103 7.34 10.89 6.01
CA ASP A 103 6.68 12.11 6.50
C ASP A 103 5.56 11.84 7.52
N ILE A 104 5.70 10.77 8.30
CA ILE A 104 4.78 10.33 9.36
C ILE A 104 5.53 10.07 10.66
N GLN A 105 4.80 9.93 11.77
CA GLN A 105 5.39 9.56 13.07
C GLN A 105 4.57 8.42 13.67
N PRO A 106 4.89 7.14 13.35
CA PRO A 106 4.15 6.02 13.92
C PRO A 106 4.39 5.96 15.44
N GLN A 107 3.39 5.45 16.16
CA GLN A 107 3.43 5.28 17.60
C GLN A 107 2.94 3.87 17.96
N LEU A 108 3.38 3.36 19.11
CA LEU A 108 2.80 2.14 19.65
C LEU A 108 1.32 2.35 19.94
N VAL A 109 0.51 1.43 19.45
CA VAL A 109 -0.89 1.29 19.82
C VAL A 109 -0.97 0.46 21.10
N ASP A 110 -1.74 0.92 22.09
CA ASP A 110 -1.92 0.19 23.34
C ASP A 110 -2.51 -1.21 23.09
N GLU A 111 -1.87 -2.25 23.62
CA GLU A 111 -2.25 -3.66 23.45
C GLU A 111 -3.67 -3.96 23.94
N SER A 112 -4.19 -3.18 24.90
CA SER A 112 -5.57 -3.28 25.37
C SER A 112 -6.61 -3.09 24.25
N ARG A 113 -6.26 -2.38 23.16
CA ARG A 113 -7.10 -2.28 21.95
C ARG A 113 -7.18 -3.61 21.20
N PHE A 114 -6.08 -4.34 21.11
CA PHE A 114 -6.06 -5.68 20.50
C PHE A 114 -6.82 -6.68 21.36
N GLU A 115 -6.66 -6.62 22.69
CA GLU A 115 -7.45 -7.46 23.61
C GLU A 115 -8.95 -7.12 23.57
N ALA A 116 -9.32 -5.84 23.38
CA ALA A 116 -10.71 -5.45 23.19
C ALA A 116 -11.27 -6.00 21.88
N ALA A 117 -10.48 -5.98 20.80
CA ALA A 117 -10.83 -6.63 19.53
C ALA A 117 -11.01 -8.14 19.71
N HIS A 118 -10.15 -8.82 20.50
CA HIS A 118 -10.31 -10.24 20.81
C HIS A 118 -11.63 -10.52 21.54
N ARG A 119 -11.95 -9.75 22.58
CA ARG A 119 -13.23 -9.91 23.31
C ARG A 119 -14.44 -9.67 22.41
N ALA A 120 -14.38 -8.69 21.52
CA ALA A 120 -15.45 -8.44 20.56
C ALA A 120 -15.59 -9.59 19.56
N LEU A 121 -14.47 -10.09 19.02
CA LEU A 121 -14.45 -11.25 18.12
C LEU A 121 -15.00 -12.52 18.77
N ASP A 122 -14.65 -12.76 20.04
CA ASP A 122 -15.13 -13.91 20.81
C ASP A 122 -16.66 -13.95 20.93
N GLN A 123 -17.31 -12.79 20.98
CA GLN A 123 -18.77 -12.67 21.06
C GLN A 123 -19.46 -12.91 19.72
N VAL A 124 -18.84 -12.53 18.60
CA VAL A 124 -19.51 -12.48 17.29
C VAL A 124 -19.13 -13.62 16.36
N LEU A 125 -17.96 -14.26 16.55
CA LEU A 125 -17.56 -15.40 15.73
C LEU A 125 -18.49 -16.61 16.00
N PRO A 126 -18.82 -17.42 14.98
CA PRO A 126 -19.52 -18.68 15.21
C PRO A 126 -18.75 -19.58 16.20
N THR A 127 -19.51 -20.35 16.98
CA THR A 127 -18.94 -21.37 17.87
C THR A 127 -18.98 -22.73 17.19
N ASN A 128 -17.86 -23.46 17.26
CA ASN A 128 -17.75 -24.83 16.79
C ASN A 128 -17.05 -25.68 17.87
N PRO A 129 -17.60 -26.83 18.31
CA PRO A 129 -16.97 -27.68 19.32
C PRO A 129 -15.54 -28.14 18.99
N ALA A 130 -15.16 -28.16 17.71
CA ALA A 130 -13.81 -28.50 17.28
C ALA A 130 -12.78 -27.38 17.51
N ASP A 131 -13.24 -26.12 17.56
CA ASP A 131 -12.39 -24.94 17.63
C ASP A 131 -12.16 -24.53 19.08
N LYS A 132 -10.96 -24.85 19.60
CA LYS A 132 -10.63 -24.69 21.02
C LYS A 132 -10.03 -23.32 21.39
N SER A 133 -9.84 -22.43 20.42
CA SER A 133 -9.26 -21.09 20.61
C SER A 133 -9.96 -20.06 19.73
N LEU A 134 -9.79 -18.78 20.08
CA LEU A 134 -10.29 -17.67 19.26
C LEU A 134 -9.64 -17.64 17.87
N GLU A 135 -8.34 -17.90 17.79
CA GLU A 135 -7.60 -18.10 16.54
C GLU A 135 -8.27 -19.17 15.68
N ALA A 136 -8.54 -20.36 16.24
CA ALA A 136 -9.15 -21.46 15.49
C ALA A 136 -10.54 -21.09 14.95
N ARG A 137 -11.37 -20.39 15.73
CA ARG A 137 -12.69 -19.91 15.27
C ARG A 137 -12.56 -18.88 14.15
N LEU A 138 -11.59 -17.98 14.22
CA LEU A 138 -11.34 -16.99 13.17
C LEU A 138 -10.84 -17.68 11.88
N GLN A 139 -9.95 -18.66 11.99
CA GLN A 139 -9.48 -19.44 10.84
C GLN A 139 -10.61 -20.25 10.20
N SER A 140 -11.45 -20.93 11.00
CA SER A 140 -12.63 -21.64 10.51
C SER A 140 -13.63 -20.71 9.81
N TRP A 141 -13.82 -19.49 10.32
CA TRP A 141 -14.62 -18.47 9.65
C TRP A 141 -14.02 -18.09 8.29
N GLN A 142 -12.74 -17.74 8.23
CA GLN A 142 -12.04 -17.38 6.99
C GLN A 142 -12.09 -18.50 5.95
N LYS A 143 -11.97 -19.75 6.39
CA LYS A 143 -12.04 -20.95 5.54
C LYS A 143 -13.38 -21.11 4.82
N THR A 144 -14.46 -20.52 5.34
CA THR A 144 -15.78 -20.52 4.69
C THR A 144 -15.75 -19.85 3.32
N PHE A 145 -14.81 -18.93 3.11
CA PHE A 145 -14.69 -18.14 1.89
C PHE A 145 -13.56 -18.61 0.97
N GLU A 146 -12.82 -19.67 1.33
CA GLU A 146 -11.75 -20.20 0.49
C GLU A 146 -12.29 -20.68 -0.86
N ILE A 147 -11.62 -20.29 -1.94
CA ILE A 147 -11.93 -20.71 -3.31
C ILE A 147 -10.80 -21.54 -3.90
N GLN A 148 -11.15 -22.37 -4.88
CA GLN A 148 -10.15 -23.04 -5.71
C GLN A 148 -9.52 -22.05 -6.69
N THR A 149 -8.23 -22.21 -6.98
CA THR A 149 -7.47 -21.30 -7.86
C THR A 149 -8.12 -21.13 -9.24
N GLU A 150 -8.74 -22.19 -9.77
CA GLU A 150 -9.41 -22.19 -11.08
C GLU A 150 -10.65 -21.29 -11.12
N GLN A 151 -11.23 -20.97 -9.95
CA GLN A 151 -12.36 -20.05 -9.82
C GLN A 151 -11.91 -18.58 -9.80
N ALA A 152 -10.63 -18.29 -9.57
CA ALA A 152 -10.17 -16.94 -9.25
C ALA A 152 -10.34 -15.95 -10.41
N LEU A 153 -9.92 -16.29 -11.63
CA LEU A 153 -9.97 -15.33 -12.76
C LEU A 153 -11.40 -14.86 -13.09
N PRO A 154 -12.42 -15.74 -13.21
CA PRO A 154 -13.81 -15.28 -13.40
C PRO A 154 -14.32 -14.38 -12.26
N LEU A 155 -13.95 -14.66 -11.01
CA LEU A 155 -14.38 -13.86 -9.85
C LEU A 155 -13.67 -12.49 -9.81
N LEU A 156 -12.38 -12.45 -10.15
CA LEU A 156 -11.62 -11.21 -10.30
C LEU A 156 -12.17 -10.33 -11.43
N GLU A 157 -12.69 -10.92 -12.49
CA GLU A 157 -13.39 -10.18 -13.55
C GLU A 157 -14.70 -9.54 -13.04
N LEU A 158 -15.46 -10.22 -12.17
CA LEU A 158 -16.62 -9.60 -11.51
C LEU A 158 -16.21 -8.41 -10.64
N ALA A 159 -15.16 -8.59 -9.82
CA ALA A 159 -14.61 -7.52 -9.00
C ALA A 159 -14.13 -6.33 -9.86
N ARG A 160 -13.41 -6.61 -10.96
CA ARG A 160 -12.94 -5.58 -11.91
C ARG A 160 -14.09 -4.78 -12.50
N SER A 161 -15.12 -5.46 -13.01
CA SER A 161 -16.25 -4.81 -13.66
C SER A 161 -16.98 -3.86 -12.71
N GLU A 162 -17.28 -4.32 -11.50
CA GLU A 162 -18.01 -3.53 -10.49
C GLU A 162 -17.16 -2.35 -9.99
N THR A 163 -15.91 -2.61 -9.61
CA THR A 163 -15.01 -1.57 -9.08
C THR A 163 -14.73 -0.49 -10.12
N ARG A 164 -14.51 -0.87 -11.38
CA ARG A 164 -14.32 0.09 -12.49
C ARG A 164 -15.57 0.91 -12.74
N THR A 165 -16.75 0.29 -12.71
CA THR A 165 -18.04 0.98 -12.90
C THR A 165 -18.25 2.05 -11.85
N ARG A 166 -18.02 1.72 -10.58
CA ARG A 166 -18.15 2.68 -9.47
C ARG A 166 -17.09 3.76 -9.50
N THR A 167 -15.86 3.40 -9.83
CA THR A 167 -14.75 4.36 -9.97
C THR A 167 -15.04 5.38 -11.06
N SER A 168 -15.70 4.99 -12.14
CA SER A 168 -16.11 5.89 -13.22
C SER A 168 -17.15 6.94 -12.79
N ASN A 169 -17.84 6.72 -11.67
CA ASN A 169 -18.73 7.72 -11.05
C ASN A 169 -17.97 8.68 -10.13
N LEU A 170 -16.74 8.34 -9.75
CA LEU A 170 -15.88 9.14 -8.84
C LEU A 170 -14.92 10.04 -9.62
N VAL A 171 -14.33 9.51 -10.69
CA VAL A 171 -13.31 10.18 -11.52
C VAL A 171 -13.47 9.80 -12.99
N THR A 172 -13.00 10.67 -13.89
CA THR A 172 -12.95 10.38 -15.32
C THR A 172 -11.76 9.48 -15.62
N LEU A 173 -12.01 8.23 -15.99
CA LEU A 173 -10.97 7.31 -16.43
C LEU A 173 -10.49 7.64 -17.86
N PRO A 174 -9.16 7.64 -18.11
CA PRO A 174 -8.58 7.83 -19.42
C PRO A 174 -9.13 6.87 -20.50
N PRO A 175 -9.40 7.31 -21.73
CA PRO A 175 -9.74 6.40 -22.81
C PRO A 175 -8.61 5.40 -23.08
N GLY A 176 -8.95 4.11 -23.14
CA GLY A 176 -8.00 3.05 -23.47
C GLY A 176 -7.11 2.59 -22.32
N GLU A 177 -7.34 3.07 -21.09
CA GLU A 177 -6.74 2.45 -19.90
C GLU A 177 -7.12 0.96 -19.81
N SER A 178 -6.20 0.14 -19.29
CA SER A 178 -6.45 -1.29 -19.14
C SER A 178 -5.69 -1.91 -17.98
N VAL A 179 -6.32 -2.93 -17.41
CA VAL A 179 -5.77 -3.81 -16.38
C VAL A 179 -5.82 -5.24 -16.89
N GLU A 180 -4.64 -5.86 -17.02
CA GLU A 180 -4.51 -7.31 -17.19
C GLU A 180 -4.39 -7.98 -15.82
N VAL A 181 -4.92 -9.19 -15.66
CA VAL A 181 -4.88 -9.95 -14.41
C VAL A 181 -4.20 -11.29 -14.63
N LYS A 182 -3.23 -11.64 -13.77
CA LYS A 182 -2.57 -12.95 -13.77
C LYS A 182 -2.56 -13.59 -12.38
N LEU A 183 -2.53 -14.91 -12.38
CA LEU A 183 -2.27 -15.69 -11.16
C LEU A 183 -0.81 -16.14 -11.18
N VAL A 184 -0.12 -15.96 -10.06
CA VAL A 184 1.30 -16.29 -9.90
C VAL A 184 1.55 -17.07 -8.61
N LYS A 185 2.78 -17.54 -8.43
CA LYS A 185 3.28 -18.26 -7.24
C LYS A 185 4.69 -17.80 -6.91
N GLY A 186 5.17 -18.13 -5.70
CA GLY A 186 6.51 -17.84 -5.23
C GLY A 186 6.76 -16.38 -4.91
N GLN A 187 5.71 -15.61 -4.60
CA GLN A 187 5.81 -14.16 -4.37
C GLN A 187 5.72 -13.79 -2.88
N PRO A 188 6.43 -12.74 -2.42
CA PRO A 188 6.38 -12.32 -1.02
C PRO A 188 5.09 -11.56 -0.66
N TRP A 189 4.34 -11.10 -1.65
CA TRP A 189 3.08 -10.35 -1.51
C TRP A 189 1.85 -11.21 -1.84
N SER A 190 0.66 -10.67 -1.61
CA SER A 190 -0.63 -11.34 -1.89
C SER A 190 -1.23 -10.94 -3.23
N ALA A 191 -1.16 -9.66 -3.58
CA ALA A 191 -1.36 -9.16 -4.93
C ALA A 191 -0.38 -8.00 -5.15
N TYR A 192 -0.19 -7.61 -6.41
CA TYR A 192 0.69 -6.50 -6.76
C TYR A 192 0.33 -5.92 -8.13
N ASN A 193 0.31 -4.59 -8.23
CA ASN A 193 0.15 -3.85 -9.48
C ASN A 193 1.50 -3.49 -10.11
N TRP A 194 1.81 -4.11 -11.23
CA TRP A 194 2.85 -3.64 -12.14
C TRP A 194 2.29 -2.55 -13.04
N TYR A 195 2.56 -1.28 -12.71
CA TYR A 195 2.20 -0.18 -13.59
C TYR A 195 3.18 -0.07 -14.76
N LEU A 196 2.68 -0.23 -15.98
CA LEU A 196 3.49 -0.35 -17.22
C LEU A 196 3.59 0.97 -17.99
N GLY A 197 2.99 2.05 -17.45
CA GLY A 197 2.83 3.32 -18.14
C GLY A 197 1.80 3.28 -19.28
N ARG A 198 1.44 4.47 -19.77
CA ARG A 198 0.48 4.71 -20.84
C ARG A 198 -0.88 4.09 -20.53
N GLY A 199 -1.36 4.28 -19.30
CA GLY A 199 -2.67 3.77 -18.91
C GLY A 199 -2.77 2.26 -18.69
N ARG A 200 -1.67 1.51 -18.60
CA ARG A 200 -1.70 0.03 -18.54
C ARG A 200 -1.12 -0.50 -17.24
N SER A 201 -1.82 -1.45 -16.61
CA SER A 201 -1.31 -2.25 -15.48
C SER A 201 -1.42 -3.74 -15.76
N LEU A 202 -0.51 -4.50 -15.13
CA LEU A 202 -0.66 -5.92 -14.89
C LEU A 202 -0.82 -6.13 -13.38
N ILE A 203 -1.97 -6.64 -12.95
CA ILE A 203 -2.18 -7.03 -11.56
C ILE A 203 -1.95 -8.54 -11.44
N GLU A 204 -1.02 -8.91 -10.57
CA GLU A 204 -0.74 -10.30 -10.27
C GLU A 204 -1.32 -10.68 -8.91
N PHE A 205 -1.97 -11.83 -8.82
CA PHE A 205 -2.49 -12.40 -7.58
C PHE A 205 -1.69 -13.65 -7.21
N ASN A 206 -1.09 -13.63 -6.03
CA ASN A 206 -0.29 -14.74 -5.54
C ASN A 206 -1.18 -15.85 -4.96
N THR A 207 -0.95 -17.07 -5.43
CA THR A 207 -1.71 -18.28 -5.08
C THR A 207 -0.91 -19.24 -4.19
N ASP A 208 0.17 -18.77 -3.56
CA ASP A 208 0.89 -19.53 -2.53
C ASP A 208 0.04 -19.80 -1.28
N MET A 209 -0.89 -18.88 -0.98
CA MET A 209 -1.92 -19.04 0.05
C MET A 209 -3.31 -19.18 -0.59
N PRO A 210 -4.27 -19.84 0.09
CA PRO A 210 -5.66 -19.87 -0.37
C PRO A 210 -6.19 -18.46 -0.64
N LEU A 211 -6.90 -18.31 -1.77
CA LEU A 211 -7.64 -17.09 -2.06
C LEU A 211 -9.01 -17.16 -1.39
N HIS A 212 -9.53 -16.02 -0.96
CA HIS A 212 -10.83 -15.93 -0.28
C HIS A 212 -11.78 -15.00 -1.02
N ALA A 213 -12.99 -15.49 -1.31
CA ALA A 213 -14.01 -14.76 -2.07
C ALA A 213 -14.42 -13.44 -1.40
N ASP A 214 -14.44 -13.37 -0.05
CA ASP A 214 -14.77 -12.15 0.70
C ASP A 214 -13.71 -11.05 0.56
N ARG A 215 -12.52 -11.40 0.09
CA ARG A 215 -11.38 -10.49 -0.07
C ARG A 215 -11.08 -10.08 -1.51
N LEU A 216 -11.50 -10.85 -2.50
CA LEU A 216 -11.17 -10.57 -3.91
C LEU A 216 -11.58 -9.16 -4.35
N LEU A 217 -12.77 -8.69 -3.92
CA LEU A 217 -13.24 -7.35 -4.25
C LEU A 217 -12.36 -6.26 -3.62
N ASP A 218 -11.98 -6.43 -2.36
CA ASP A 218 -11.11 -5.51 -1.60
C ASP A 218 -9.71 -5.44 -2.23
N THR A 219 -9.10 -6.61 -2.46
CA THR A 219 -7.80 -6.72 -3.10
C THR A 219 -7.81 -6.13 -4.51
N PHE A 220 -8.87 -6.36 -5.29
CA PHE A 220 -8.96 -5.76 -6.63
C PHE A 220 -9.14 -4.25 -6.57
N ALA A 221 -9.92 -3.72 -5.62
CA ALA A 221 -10.07 -2.29 -5.46
C ALA A 221 -8.74 -1.61 -5.08
N HIS A 222 -7.97 -2.25 -4.20
CA HIS A 222 -6.64 -1.81 -3.76
C HIS A 222 -5.64 -1.72 -4.92
N GLU A 223 -5.51 -2.78 -5.71
CA GLU A 223 -4.55 -2.81 -6.82
C GLU A 223 -5.06 -2.08 -8.07
N GLY A 224 -6.37 -2.08 -8.29
CA GLY A 224 -7.01 -1.62 -9.52
C GLY A 224 -7.78 -0.31 -9.36
N TYR A 225 -9.10 -0.43 -9.25
CA TYR A 225 -10.01 0.71 -9.26
C TYR A 225 -10.73 0.88 -7.90
N PRO A 226 -10.71 2.04 -7.24
CA PRO A 226 -9.97 3.26 -7.57
C PRO A 226 -8.54 3.31 -6.98
N GLY A 227 -7.91 2.17 -6.67
CA GLY A 227 -6.59 2.09 -6.04
C GLY A 227 -5.40 2.37 -6.96
N HIS A 228 -4.31 1.60 -6.82
CA HIS A 228 -3.00 1.89 -7.42
C HIS A 228 -3.05 2.16 -8.93
N HIS A 229 -3.78 1.35 -9.71
CA HIS A 229 -3.93 1.60 -11.15
C HIS A 229 -4.53 2.98 -11.41
N THR A 230 -5.60 3.33 -10.70
CA THR A 230 -6.33 4.59 -10.92
C THR A 230 -5.51 5.80 -10.50
N GLU A 231 -4.78 5.70 -9.39
CA GLU A 231 -3.82 6.73 -9.00
C GLU A 231 -2.74 6.92 -10.07
N ALA A 232 -2.12 5.83 -10.51
CA ALA A 232 -1.01 5.85 -11.46
C ALA A 232 -1.40 6.50 -12.78
N ILE A 233 -2.54 6.10 -13.37
CA ILE A 233 -3.00 6.68 -14.65
C ILE A 233 -3.34 8.16 -14.53
N LEU A 234 -3.95 8.59 -13.43
CA LEU A 234 -4.35 9.99 -13.26
C LEU A 234 -3.13 10.87 -13.01
N LYS A 235 -2.16 10.42 -12.20
CA LYS A 235 -0.90 11.14 -11.97
C LYS A 235 0.00 11.14 -13.20
N GLU A 236 0.05 10.05 -13.98
CA GLU A 236 0.73 10.03 -15.29
C GLU A 236 0.18 11.15 -16.18
N GLN A 237 -1.13 11.20 -16.40
CA GLN A 237 -1.71 12.18 -17.30
C GLN A 237 -1.58 13.62 -16.82
N ILE A 238 -1.88 13.86 -15.54
CA ILE A 238 -2.00 15.22 -15.00
C ILE A 238 -0.63 15.80 -14.68
N LEU A 239 0.23 15.03 -14.01
CA LEU A 239 1.49 15.53 -13.50
C LEU A 239 2.63 15.29 -14.51
N TYR A 240 2.74 14.09 -15.06
CA TYR A 240 3.84 13.78 -15.99
C TYR A 240 3.57 14.31 -17.40
N GLU A 241 2.44 13.98 -18.03
CA GLU A 241 2.16 14.36 -19.42
C GLU A 241 1.76 15.83 -19.55
N ALA A 242 0.78 16.31 -18.77
CA ALA A 242 0.24 17.66 -18.93
C ALA A 242 1.12 18.74 -18.28
N LYS A 243 1.68 18.48 -17.08
CA LYS A 243 2.54 19.43 -16.37
C LYS A 243 4.04 19.24 -16.64
N GLY A 244 4.46 18.12 -17.23
CA GLY A 244 5.87 17.85 -17.53
C GLY A 244 6.71 17.48 -16.31
N TYR A 245 6.09 17.09 -15.19
CA TYR A 245 6.79 16.76 -13.94
C TYR A 245 7.43 15.39 -14.07
N THR A 246 8.67 15.39 -14.59
CA THR A 246 9.40 14.19 -14.97
C THR A 246 9.66 13.26 -13.77
N GLU A 247 9.78 13.81 -12.56
CA GLU A 247 9.90 13.01 -11.33
C GLU A 247 8.72 12.06 -11.09
N GLN A 248 7.54 12.32 -11.68
CA GLN A 248 6.36 11.47 -11.50
C GLN A 248 6.41 10.20 -12.32
N SER A 249 7.32 10.10 -13.31
CA SER A 249 7.49 8.88 -14.10
C SER A 249 8.27 7.77 -13.38
N ALA A 250 8.60 7.97 -12.09
CA ALA A 250 9.27 7.02 -11.22
C ALA A 250 8.57 6.99 -9.84
N MET A 251 7.94 5.87 -9.50
CA MET A 251 7.29 5.67 -8.20
C MET A 251 8.29 5.07 -7.21
N LEU A 252 8.45 5.67 -6.03
CA LEU A 252 9.48 5.25 -5.05
C LEU A 252 8.84 4.63 -3.81
N LEU A 253 9.31 3.45 -3.41
CA LEU A 253 8.84 2.80 -2.18
C LEU A 253 9.30 3.53 -0.91
N HIS A 254 10.48 4.16 -0.94
CA HIS A 254 11.00 4.98 0.15
C HIS A 254 10.71 6.45 -0.14
N SER A 255 9.45 6.85 -0.02
CA SER A 255 9.03 8.24 -0.17
C SER A 255 7.72 8.55 0.55
N PRO A 256 7.42 9.83 0.85
CA PRO A 256 6.12 10.22 1.39
C PRO A 256 4.96 9.88 0.44
N ALA A 257 5.23 9.79 -0.86
CA ALA A 257 4.23 9.40 -1.86
C ALA A 257 3.71 7.97 -1.63
N ALA A 258 4.53 7.07 -1.08
CA ALA A 258 4.12 5.70 -0.76
C ALA A 258 3.02 5.66 0.32
N VAL A 259 3.04 6.58 1.30
CA VAL A 259 1.97 6.69 2.30
C VAL A 259 0.65 7.11 1.66
N ILE A 260 0.71 8.03 0.70
CA ILE A 260 -0.47 8.48 -0.03
C ILE A 260 -1.00 7.37 -0.93
N ALA A 261 -0.13 6.69 -1.68
CA ALA A 261 -0.50 5.59 -2.56
C ALA A 261 -1.18 4.45 -1.79
N GLU A 262 -0.58 4.04 -0.66
CA GLU A 262 -1.15 3.00 0.20
C GLU A 262 -2.40 3.46 0.94
N GLY A 263 -2.49 4.73 1.31
CA GLY A 263 -3.73 5.31 1.82
C GLY A 263 -4.86 5.23 0.81
N ILE A 264 -4.61 5.61 -0.45
CA ILE A 264 -5.57 5.48 -1.55
C ILE A 264 -5.97 4.02 -1.71
N ALA A 265 -5.00 3.10 -1.80
CA ALA A 265 -5.28 1.70 -2.06
C ALA A 265 -6.05 1.03 -0.91
N VAL A 266 -5.70 1.28 0.35
CA VAL A 266 -6.39 0.74 1.53
C VAL A 266 -7.80 1.33 1.70
N CYS A 267 -8.01 2.59 1.35
CA CYS A 267 -9.34 3.22 1.39
C CYS A 267 -10.20 2.93 0.16
N ALA A 268 -9.62 2.38 -0.93
CA ALA A 268 -10.24 2.30 -2.25
C ALA A 268 -11.65 1.71 -2.20
N LEU A 269 -11.81 0.53 -1.57
CA LEU A 269 -13.10 -0.14 -1.49
C LEU A 269 -14.15 0.69 -0.74
N GLU A 270 -13.79 1.29 0.40
CA GLU A 270 -14.70 2.10 1.22
C GLU A 270 -15.20 3.34 0.48
N MET A 271 -14.39 3.89 -0.43
CA MET A 271 -14.77 5.08 -1.21
C MET A 271 -15.80 4.79 -2.30
N ILE A 272 -15.77 3.59 -2.89
CA ILE A 272 -16.75 3.17 -3.90
C ILE A 272 -17.91 2.35 -3.34
N PHE A 273 -17.77 1.82 -2.12
CA PHE A 273 -18.81 1.13 -1.36
C PHE A 273 -18.99 1.77 0.03
N PRO A 274 -19.69 2.92 0.11
CA PRO A 274 -19.99 3.54 1.40
C PRO A 274 -20.83 2.62 2.29
N ASP A 275 -20.76 2.85 3.60
CA ASP A 275 -21.52 2.15 4.64
C ASP A 275 -21.35 0.61 4.63
N ASP A 276 -20.16 0.15 4.24
CA ASP A 276 -19.83 -1.27 4.12
C ASP A 276 -20.79 -2.03 3.16
N SER A 277 -21.38 -1.35 2.17
CA SER A 277 -22.29 -1.96 1.18
C SER A 277 -21.64 -3.01 0.27
N HIS A 278 -20.31 -3.10 0.29
CA HIS A 278 -19.55 -4.17 -0.37
C HIS A 278 -19.84 -5.55 0.23
N LEU A 279 -20.23 -5.62 1.51
CA LEU A 279 -20.57 -6.88 2.18
C LEU A 279 -21.86 -7.47 1.59
N ASP A 280 -22.86 -6.62 1.33
CA ASP A 280 -24.11 -7.01 0.70
C ASP A 280 -23.89 -7.41 -0.76
N TRP A 281 -23.02 -6.69 -1.48
CA TRP A 281 -22.63 -7.05 -2.84
C TRP A 281 -21.89 -8.40 -2.89
N ASN A 282 -20.95 -8.64 -1.98
CA ASN A 282 -20.25 -9.92 -1.90
C ASN A 282 -21.24 -11.07 -1.65
N ALA A 283 -22.20 -10.90 -0.73
CA ALA A 283 -23.21 -11.90 -0.44
C ALA A 283 -24.18 -12.15 -1.60
N GLY A 284 -24.56 -11.10 -2.35
CA GLY A 284 -25.50 -11.21 -3.47
C GLY A 284 -24.86 -11.64 -4.80
N VAL A 285 -23.56 -11.42 -4.98
CA VAL A 285 -22.88 -11.58 -6.29
C VAL A 285 -21.66 -12.49 -6.17
N MET A 286 -20.68 -12.12 -5.34
CA MET A 286 -19.39 -12.81 -5.27
C MET A 286 -19.53 -14.25 -4.73
N PHE A 287 -20.23 -14.43 -3.60
CA PHE A 287 -20.37 -15.75 -2.97
C PHE A 287 -21.17 -16.73 -3.83
N PRO A 288 -22.33 -16.36 -4.41
CA PRO A 288 -23.03 -17.24 -5.36
C PRO A 288 -22.18 -17.61 -6.57
N ALA A 289 -21.42 -16.66 -7.14
CA ALA A 289 -20.52 -16.92 -8.26
C ALA A 289 -19.38 -17.87 -7.89
N ALA A 290 -18.92 -17.83 -6.63
CA ALA A 290 -17.91 -18.73 -6.08
C ALA A 290 -18.48 -20.12 -5.69
N GLY A 291 -19.81 -20.31 -5.75
CA GLY A 291 -20.48 -21.52 -5.26
C GLY A 291 -20.55 -21.62 -3.73
N ILE A 292 -20.34 -20.50 -3.03
CA ILE A 292 -20.42 -20.41 -1.57
C ILE A 292 -21.87 -20.11 -1.18
N SER A 293 -22.49 -21.05 -0.47
CA SER A 293 -23.81 -20.85 0.14
C SER A 293 -23.65 -20.04 1.43
N PHE A 294 -24.00 -18.76 1.38
CA PHE A 294 -23.91 -17.85 2.52
C PHE A 294 -25.30 -17.27 2.85
N PRO A 295 -25.87 -17.54 4.04
CA PRO A 295 -27.17 -16.99 4.42
C PRO A 295 -27.16 -15.47 4.40
N THR A 296 -28.20 -14.84 3.85
CA THR A 296 -28.31 -13.37 3.83
C THR A 296 -28.30 -12.80 5.25
N GLU A 297 -28.86 -13.51 6.21
CA GLU A 297 -28.87 -13.12 7.63
C GLU A 297 -27.46 -13.16 8.28
N ALA A 298 -26.49 -13.85 7.67
CA ALA A 298 -25.11 -13.90 8.15
C ALA A 298 -24.25 -12.70 7.71
N VAL A 299 -24.78 -11.82 6.83
CA VAL A 299 -24.08 -10.60 6.39
C VAL A 299 -23.86 -9.63 7.55
N ASP A 300 -24.85 -9.50 8.44
CA ASP A 300 -24.71 -8.67 9.64
C ASP A 300 -23.63 -9.22 10.58
N GLN A 301 -23.52 -10.54 10.70
CA GLN A 301 -22.44 -11.17 11.47
C GLN A 301 -21.06 -10.90 10.83
N MET A 302 -20.95 -10.94 9.50
CA MET A 302 -19.74 -10.57 8.77
C MET A 302 -19.34 -9.10 9.03
N ARG A 303 -20.31 -8.19 9.04
CA ARG A 303 -20.11 -6.77 9.39
C ARG A 303 -19.60 -6.61 10.82
N GLN A 304 -20.19 -7.32 11.77
CA GLN A 304 -19.76 -7.34 13.18
C GLN A 304 -18.34 -7.88 13.34
N ILE A 305 -17.99 -8.98 12.67
CA ILE A 305 -16.63 -9.56 12.70
C ILE A 305 -15.61 -8.58 12.12
N ARG A 306 -15.88 -7.97 10.95
CA ARG A 306 -14.97 -6.97 10.35
C ARG A 306 -14.75 -5.78 11.28
N LYS A 307 -15.81 -5.26 11.90
CA LYS A 307 -15.73 -4.18 12.88
C LYS A 307 -14.93 -4.58 14.12
N ALA A 308 -15.16 -5.79 14.65
CA ALA A 308 -14.46 -6.30 15.82
C ALA A 308 -12.95 -6.49 15.55
N ALA A 309 -12.56 -6.89 14.34
CA ALA A 309 -11.16 -7.10 13.96
C ALA A 309 -10.41 -5.81 13.58
N LYS A 310 -11.07 -4.65 13.52
CA LYS A 310 -10.52 -3.40 12.95
C LYS A 310 -9.16 -3.03 13.52
N ASP A 311 -9.00 -3.11 14.83
CA ASP A 311 -7.77 -2.68 15.51
C ASP A 311 -6.61 -3.67 15.34
N LEU A 312 -6.85 -4.91 14.90
CA LEU A 312 -5.79 -5.89 14.67
C LEU A 312 -4.83 -5.49 13.54
N ARG A 313 -5.22 -4.55 12.67
CA ARG A 313 -4.37 -4.02 11.58
C ARG A 313 -3.10 -3.32 12.09
N TYR A 314 -3.08 -2.82 13.33
CA TYR A 314 -1.92 -2.12 13.88
C TYR A 314 -0.88 -3.06 14.51
N VAL A 315 -1.19 -4.35 14.64
CA VAL A 315 -0.30 -5.34 15.28
C VAL A 315 1.05 -5.41 14.58
N ASN A 316 1.08 -5.38 13.25
CA ASN A 316 2.33 -5.43 12.49
C ASN A 316 3.21 -4.20 12.71
N GLY A 317 2.60 -3.01 12.76
CA GLY A 317 3.31 -1.77 13.08
C GLY A 317 3.90 -1.79 14.49
N ASN A 318 3.14 -2.26 15.48
CA ASN A 318 3.64 -2.45 16.84
C ASN A 318 4.84 -3.40 16.88
N GLY A 319 4.71 -4.59 16.27
CA GLY A 319 5.79 -5.56 16.25
C GLY A 319 7.04 -5.03 15.55
N ALA A 320 6.89 -4.20 14.51
CA ALA A 320 8.01 -3.54 13.84
C ALA A 320 8.74 -2.56 14.76
N ILE A 321 8.01 -1.68 15.48
CA ILE A 321 8.60 -0.77 16.49
C ILE A 321 9.32 -1.58 17.57
N LEU A 322 8.65 -2.56 18.17
CA LEU A 322 9.20 -3.34 19.27
C LEU A 322 10.44 -4.14 18.86
N TYR A 323 10.48 -4.68 17.64
CA TYR A 323 11.63 -5.41 17.12
C TYR A 323 12.82 -4.49 16.85
N HIS A 324 12.62 -3.41 16.08
CA HIS A 324 13.72 -2.52 15.64
C HIS A 324 14.24 -1.61 16.76
N THR A 325 13.48 -1.40 17.83
CA THR A 325 13.95 -0.73 19.06
C THR A 325 14.59 -1.70 20.07
N GLY A 326 14.72 -2.99 19.72
CA GLY A 326 15.38 -4.00 20.55
C GLY A 326 14.57 -4.51 21.74
N GLN A 327 13.28 -4.18 21.84
CA GLN A 327 12.40 -4.63 22.91
C GLN A 327 11.98 -6.10 22.71
N LEU A 328 11.82 -6.54 21.46
CA LEU A 328 11.57 -7.93 21.08
C LEU A 328 12.65 -8.45 20.13
N ASN A 329 12.95 -9.74 20.22
CA ASN A 329 13.73 -10.45 19.21
C ASN A 329 12.79 -11.12 18.17
N GLN A 330 13.36 -11.79 17.17
CA GLN A 330 12.59 -12.46 16.12
C GLN A 330 11.51 -13.41 16.66
N GLU A 331 11.89 -14.35 17.54
CA GLU A 331 10.96 -15.35 18.10
C GLU A 331 9.79 -14.68 18.83
N LYS A 332 10.09 -13.72 19.71
CA LYS A 332 9.05 -12.99 20.46
C LYS A 332 8.18 -12.12 19.57
N THR A 333 8.72 -11.60 18.47
CA THR A 333 7.95 -10.79 17.51
C THR A 333 6.98 -11.67 16.71
N ILE A 334 7.40 -12.87 16.31
CA ILE A 334 6.50 -13.84 15.67
C ILE A 334 5.39 -14.25 16.64
N ASP A 335 5.72 -14.52 17.90
CA ASP A 335 4.72 -14.84 18.92
C ASP A 335 3.79 -13.65 19.20
N TYR A 336 4.30 -12.42 19.19
CA TYR A 336 3.48 -11.20 19.28
C TYR A 336 2.40 -11.15 18.20
N PHE A 337 2.77 -11.45 16.95
CA PHE A 337 1.82 -11.50 15.83
C PHE A 337 0.78 -12.61 15.96
N ARG A 338 1.18 -13.77 16.48
CA ARG A 338 0.25 -14.89 16.74
C ARG A 338 -0.74 -14.53 17.84
N SER A 339 -0.24 -13.99 18.95
CA SER A 339 -1.04 -13.64 20.11
C SER A 339 -1.97 -12.47 19.84
N TYR A 340 -1.44 -11.29 19.48
CA TYR A 340 -2.26 -10.10 19.31
C TYR A 340 -2.94 -10.04 17.94
N GLY A 341 -2.33 -10.55 16.88
CA GLY A 341 -2.89 -10.55 15.54
C GLY A 341 -3.82 -11.73 15.23
N LEU A 342 -3.92 -12.72 16.13
CA LEU A 342 -4.63 -13.99 15.89
C LEU A 342 -4.18 -14.69 14.60
N MET A 343 -2.88 -14.56 14.28
CA MET A 343 -2.29 -15.09 13.06
C MET A 343 -1.87 -16.54 13.22
N THR A 344 -2.00 -17.32 12.15
CA THR A 344 -1.35 -18.63 12.04
C THR A 344 0.17 -18.48 12.11
N ALA A 345 0.88 -19.57 12.47
CA ALA A 345 2.34 -19.57 12.53
C ALA A 345 2.99 -19.15 11.20
N GLU A 346 2.45 -19.61 10.08
CA GLU A 346 2.92 -19.27 8.73
C GLU A 346 2.71 -17.78 8.43
N ARG A 347 1.51 -17.23 8.71
CA ARG A 347 1.20 -15.82 8.48
C ARG A 347 2.05 -14.90 9.36
N ALA A 348 2.29 -15.29 10.61
CA ALA A 348 3.15 -14.56 11.54
C ALA A 348 4.61 -14.54 11.05
N ALA A 349 5.14 -15.68 10.59
CA ALA A 349 6.48 -15.76 10.02
C ALA A 349 6.62 -14.90 8.76
N LYS A 350 5.63 -14.91 7.85
CA LYS A 350 5.62 -14.05 6.66
C LYS A 350 5.56 -12.56 7.03
N SER A 351 4.75 -12.20 8.04
CA SER A 351 4.68 -10.82 8.54
C SER A 351 6.02 -10.36 9.12
N PHE A 352 6.71 -11.23 9.86
CA PHE A 352 8.07 -10.94 10.33
C PHE A 352 9.06 -10.78 9.18
N GLY A 353 9.00 -11.65 8.17
CA GLY A 353 9.81 -11.51 6.96
C GLY A 353 9.66 -10.14 6.30
N PHE A 354 8.43 -9.63 6.20
CA PHE A 354 8.15 -8.31 5.66
C PHE A 354 8.76 -7.18 6.51
N ILE A 355 8.49 -7.15 7.82
CA ILE A 355 8.99 -6.06 8.68
C ILE A 355 10.49 -6.11 8.96
N SER A 356 11.16 -7.21 8.62
CA SER A 356 12.62 -7.38 8.78
C SER A 356 13.39 -7.21 7.46
N TYR A 357 12.70 -7.18 6.32
CA TYR A 357 13.33 -7.00 5.01
C TYR A 357 13.79 -5.54 4.83
N PRO A 358 15.03 -5.27 4.40
CA PRO A 358 15.59 -3.91 4.37
C PRO A 358 14.76 -2.86 3.63
N LEU A 359 14.09 -3.24 2.53
CA LEU A 359 13.24 -2.32 1.74
C LEU A 359 11.84 -2.12 2.36
N TYR A 360 11.35 -3.08 3.15
CA TYR A 360 9.97 -3.09 3.64
C TYR A 360 9.85 -2.84 5.15
N ARG A 361 10.98 -2.84 5.87
CA ARG A 361 11.03 -2.70 7.33
C ARG A 361 10.29 -1.47 7.84
N SER A 362 10.34 -0.37 7.09
CA SER A 362 9.66 0.88 7.43
C SER A 362 8.41 1.11 6.59
N TYR A 363 8.28 0.39 5.46
CA TYR A 363 7.11 0.47 4.57
C TYR A 363 5.82 -0.01 5.25
N ILE A 364 5.88 -0.92 6.22
CA ILE A 364 4.68 -1.44 6.90
C ILE A 364 3.75 -0.36 7.49
N PHE A 365 4.27 0.83 7.82
CA PHE A 365 3.47 1.92 8.36
C PHE A 365 2.63 2.65 7.32
N THR A 366 2.99 2.60 6.03
CA THR A 366 2.29 3.31 4.94
C THR A 366 0.81 2.94 4.88
N TYR A 367 0.50 1.65 5.03
CA TYR A 367 -0.87 1.12 5.02
C TYR A 367 -1.76 1.74 6.10
N THR A 368 -1.33 1.64 7.36
CA THR A 368 -2.16 2.09 8.50
C THR A 368 -2.17 3.61 8.64
N ALA A 369 -1.02 4.26 8.46
CA ALA A 369 -0.92 5.71 8.51
C ALA A 369 -1.69 6.36 7.36
N GLY A 370 -1.53 5.87 6.13
CA GLY A 370 -2.26 6.37 4.96
C GLY A 370 -3.77 6.28 5.12
N HIS A 371 -4.26 5.11 5.56
CA HIS A 371 -5.68 4.93 5.87
C HIS A 371 -6.15 5.94 6.94
N ASP A 372 -5.44 6.05 8.06
CA ASP A 372 -5.87 6.90 9.17
C ASP A 372 -5.82 8.39 8.82
N LEU A 373 -4.86 8.82 8.01
CA LEU A 373 -4.78 10.19 7.51
C LEU A 373 -5.99 10.54 6.65
N ILE A 374 -6.36 9.67 5.70
CA ILE A 374 -7.50 9.92 4.79
C ILE A 374 -8.82 9.82 5.56
N ARG A 375 -9.00 8.78 6.39
CA ARG A 375 -10.24 8.59 7.15
C ARG A 375 -10.41 9.60 8.28
N GLY A 376 -9.33 10.25 8.71
CA GLY A 376 -9.34 11.29 9.73
C GLY A 376 -9.73 12.68 9.22
N THR A 377 -9.85 12.89 7.90
CA THR A 377 -10.26 14.19 7.36
C THR A 377 -11.77 14.44 7.49
N ALA A 378 -12.16 15.72 7.43
CA ALA A 378 -13.57 16.13 7.51
C ALA A 378 -14.43 15.57 6.36
N ASP A 379 -13.85 15.42 5.17
CA ASP A 379 -14.45 14.77 4.01
C ASP A 379 -13.45 13.80 3.37
N PRO A 380 -13.45 12.52 3.81
CA PRO A 380 -12.55 11.50 3.26
C PRO A 380 -12.75 11.27 1.77
N ALA A 381 -13.98 11.42 1.25
CA ALA A 381 -14.26 11.20 -0.17
C ALA A 381 -13.73 12.33 -1.06
N ALA A 382 -13.84 13.59 -0.60
CA ALA A 382 -13.21 14.72 -1.29
C ALA A 382 -11.68 14.64 -1.23
N THR A 383 -11.13 14.34 -0.05
CA THR A 383 -9.68 14.15 0.14
C THR A 383 -9.16 13.07 -0.80
N PHE A 384 -9.84 11.92 -0.86
CA PHE A 384 -9.44 10.82 -1.74
C PHE A 384 -9.36 11.22 -3.22
N ARG A 385 -10.36 11.97 -3.72
CA ARG A 385 -10.34 12.49 -5.10
C ARG A 385 -9.17 13.44 -5.36
N GLU A 386 -8.82 14.26 -4.38
CA GLU A 386 -7.69 15.18 -4.49
C GLU A 386 -6.36 14.41 -4.59
N LEU A 387 -6.18 13.41 -3.71
CA LEU A 387 -4.97 12.58 -3.64
C LEU A 387 -4.70 11.77 -4.93
N LEU A 388 -5.75 11.38 -5.66
CA LEU A 388 -5.62 10.69 -6.95
C LEU A 388 -4.92 11.54 -8.03
N THR A 389 -4.85 12.85 -7.88
CA THR A 389 -4.36 13.76 -8.93
C THR A 389 -3.27 14.73 -8.46
N GLY A 390 -3.13 14.93 -7.15
CA GLY A 390 -2.24 15.91 -6.54
C GLY A 390 -0.89 15.36 -6.07
N GLN A 391 0.04 16.30 -5.84
CA GLN A 391 1.29 16.07 -5.10
C GLN A 391 1.09 16.57 -3.66
N ILE A 392 0.41 15.77 -2.84
CA ILE A 392 0.08 16.10 -1.44
C ILE A 392 0.95 15.25 -0.51
N LEU A 393 1.41 15.84 0.59
CA LEU A 393 2.23 15.17 1.59
C LEU A 393 1.39 14.68 2.78
N PRO A 394 1.79 13.57 3.43
CA PRO A 394 1.15 13.08 4.64
C PRO A 394 1.00 14.16 5.74
N SER A 395 2.03 14.98 5.99
CA SER A 395 1.99 16.06 6.98
C SER A 395 0.95 17.15 6.67
N GLN A 396 0.61 17.36 5.40
CA GLN A 396 -0.41 18.34 5.00
C GLN A 396 -1.82 17.86 5.36
N LEU A 397 -2.06 16.55 5.33
CA LEU A 397 -3.33 15.96 5.78
C LEU A 397 -3.51 16.10 7.29
N VAL A 398 -2.42 15.97 8.07
CA VAL A 398 -2.46 16.17 9.53
C VAL A 398 -2.82 17.61 9.89
N ALA A 399 -2.21 18.59 9.20
CA ALA A 399 -2.42 20.02 9.49
C ALA A 399 -3.88 20.46 9.24
N ASN A 400 -4.52 19.92 8.21
CA ASN A 400 -5.92 20.19 7.91
C ASN A 400 -6.86 19.59 8.96
N ASN A 401 -6.50 18.45 9.55
CA ASN A 401 -7.30 17.80 10.61
C ASN A 401 -7.26 18.53 11.97
N GLN A 402 -6.34 19.48 12.16
CA GLN A 402 -6.21 20.25 13.40
C GLN A 402 -6.83 21.66 13.32
N GLN A 403 -7.34 22.06 12.15
CA GLN A 403 -7.95 23.38 11.92
C GLN A 403 -9.49 23.36 11.95
N ASP A 404 -10.09 22.18 11.97
CA ASP A 404 -11.52 21.92 12.18
C ASP A 404 -11.78 21.39 13.61
#